data_AF-A0A1V3N3A8-F1
#
_entry.id   AF-A0A1V3N3A8-F1
#
_cell.length_a   1.000
_cell.length_b   1.000
_cell.length_c   1.000
_cell.angle_alpha   90.00
_cell.angle_beta   90.00
_cell.angle_gamma   90.00
#
_symmetry.space_group_name_H-M   'P 1'
#
loop_
_entity.id
_entity.type
_entity.pdbx_description
1 polymer ?
#
loop_
_entity_poly.entity_id
_entity_poly.type
_entity_poly.pdbx_seq_one_letter_code
_entity_poly.pdbx_strand_id
1 'polypeptide(L)' 'MSLDNPTALFPMTKKYRLCISAKYVATVLDLSPRQAQRKYQQAKDAYGKARHQHLTVHEFAAYYDLPLAEVIERL' A
#
# COMPACT_ATOMS: atom_id res chain seq x y z
N MET A 1 22.46 -23.30 -20.57
CA MET A 1 21.82 -23.39 -19.24
C MET A 1 21.84 -22.01 -18.63
N SER A 2 20.71 -21.66 -18.03
CA SER A 2 20.22 -20.36 -17.53
C SER A 2 21.25 -19.34 -17.04
N LEU A 3 20.91 -18.06 -17.21
CA LEU A 3 20.78 -17.14 -16.07
C LEU A 3 19.75 -16.07 -16.42
N ASP A 4 18.53 -16.37 -16.00
CA ASP A 4 17.40 -15.46 -15.84
C ASP A 4 17.80 -14.38 -14.83
N ASN A 5 17.96 -13.13 -15.25
CA ASN A 5 17.78 -12.01 -14.32
C ASN A 5 17.50 -10.69 -15.07
N PRO A 6 16.24 -10.31 -15.30
CA PRO A 6 15.94 -8.92 -15.56
C PRO A 6 16.15 -8.16 -14.25
N THR A 7 17.37 -7.66 -14.06
CA THR A 7 17.69 -6.68 -13.02
C THR A 7 16.89 -5.42 -13.35
N ALA A 8 15.65 -5.39 -12.88
CA ALA A 8 14.81 -4.20 -12.89
C ALA A 8 15.51 -3.16 -12.02
N LEU A 9 16.14 -2.21 -12.71
CA LEU A 9 16.67 -0.97 -12.18
C LEU A 9 15.51 -0.13 -11.63
N PHE A 10 15.03 -0.45 -10.43
CA PHE A 10 14.21 0.48 -9.67
C PHE A 10 15.15 1.37 -8.87
N PRO A 11 15.38 2.64 -9.28
CA PRO A 11 16.23 3.55 -8.54
C PRO A 11 15.62 3.80 -7.16
N MET A 12 16.38 3.39 -6.16
CA MET A 12 16.08 3.50 -4.75
C MET A 12 16.23 4.95 -4.27
N THR A 13 15.31 5.87 -4.56
CA THR A 13 15.41 7.25 -4.02
C THR A 13 14.07 7.91 -3.70
N LYS A 14 13.47 7.48 -2.57
CA LYS A 14 13.12 8.35 -1.43
C LYS A 14 12.30 7.51 -0.45
N LYS A 15 12.83 7.30 0.75
CA LYS A 15 12.09 6.78 1.92
C LYS A 15 11.07 7.83 2.39
N TYR A 16 10.19 8.33 1.53
CA TYR A 16 8.96 8.93 2.00
C TYR A 16 8.18 7.76 2.59
N ARG A 17 8.01 7.76 3.91
CA ARG A 17 6.99 6.94 4.56
C ARG A 17 5.65 7.45 4.03
N LEU A 18 5.28 7.06 2.81
CA LEU A 18 4.03 7.43 2.20
C LEU A 18 2.95 6.85 3.12
N CYS A 19 2.18 7.74 3.73
CA CYS A 19 1.03 7.37 4.52
C CYS A 19 -0.14 7.18 3.56
N ILE A 20 -0.88 6.09 3.72
CA ILE A 20 -2.08 5.84 2.92
C ILE A 20 -3.31 6.34 3.68
N SER A 21 -4.29 6.86 2.95
CA SER A 21 -5.57 7.31 3.48
C SER A 21 -6.70 6.49 2.84
N ALA A 22 -7.88 6.46 3.48
CA ALA A 22 -9.03 5.73 2.93
C ALA A 22 -9.44 6.19 1.52
N LYS A 23 -9.18 7.45 1.15
CA LYS A 23 -9.43 7.98 -0.20
C LYS A 23 -8.56 7.26 -1.24
N TYR A 24 -7.29 7.07 -0.92
CA TYR A 24 -6.36 6.37 -1.79
C TYR A 24 -6.65 4.87 -1.86
N VAL A 25 -7.06 4.27 -0.74
CA VAL A 25 -7.52 2.87 -0.72
C VAL A 25 -8.70 2.65 -1.68
N ALA A 26 -9.59 3.64 -1.81
CA ALA A 26 -10.70 3.57 -2.76
C ALA A 26 -10.20 3.50 -4.21
N THR A 27 -9.21 4.31 -4.56
CA THR A 27 -8.59 4.31 -5.90
C THR A 27 -7.77 3.04 -6.16
N VAL A 28 -6.98 2.58 -5.18
CA VAL A 28 -6.09 1.42 -5.32
C VAL A 28 -6.86 0.11 -5.46
N LEU A 29 -7.93 -0.06 -4.68
CA LEU A 29 -8.75 -1.27 -4.69
C LEU A 29 -9.98 -1.17 -5.60
N ASP A 30 -10.17 -0.03 -6.27
CA ASP A 30 -11.35 0.30 -7.07
C ASP A 30 -12.68 0.04 -6.31
N LEU A 31 -12.73 0.55 -5.08
CA LEU A 31 -13.84 0.36 -4.14
C LEU A 31 -14.59 1.65 -3.89
N SER A 32 -15.87 1.53 -3.53
CA SER A 32 -16.63 2.66 -3.02
C SER A 32 -15.99 3.24 -1.75
N PRO A 33 -16.09 4.56 -1.49
CA PRO A 33 -15.44 5.21 -0.33
C PRO A 33 -15.78 4.54 1.02
N ARG A 34 -17.03 4.08 1.18
CA ARG A 34 -17.47 3.36 2.38
C ARG A 34 -16.76 2.01 2.55
N GLN A 35 -16.58 1.26 1.46
CA GLN A 35 -15.89 -0.03 1.48
C GLN A 35 -14.39 0.16 1.71
N ALA A 36 -13.79 1.15 1.05
CA ALA A 36 -12.40 1.53 1.24
C ALA A 36 -12.10 1.91 2.69
N GLN A 37 -12.98 2.68 3.34
CA GLN A 37 -12.84 3.03 4.74
C GLN A 37 -12.89 1.82 5.67
N ARG A 38 -13.79 0.85 5.41
CA ARG A 38 -13.83 -0.42 6.16
C ARG A 38 -12.54 -1.23 5.98
N LYS A 39 -12.04 -1.33 4.74
CA LYS A 39 -10.79 -2.04 4.42
C LYS A 39 -9.58 -1.38 5.08
N TYR A 40 -9.47 -0.06 5.00
CA TYR A 40 -8.44 0.70 5.69
C TYR A 40 -8.46 0.48 7.21
N GLN A 41 -9.65 0.50 7.83
CA GLN A 41 -9.78 0.25 9.26
C GLN A 41 -9.41 -1.19 9.62
N GLN A 42 -9.83 -2.17 8.81
CA GLN A 42 -9.46 -3.57 8.99
C GLN A 42 -7.94 -3.78 8.94
N ALA A 43 -7.25 -3.15 7.98
CA ALA A 43 -5.80 -3.20 7.92
C ALA A 43 -5.16 -2.53 9.15
N LYS A 44 -5.66 -1.36 9.59
CA LYS A 44 -5.19 -0.70 10.82
C LYS A 44 -5.34 -1.58 12.06
N ASP A 45 -6.49 -2.24 12.19
CA ASP A 45 -6.80 -3.11 13.33
C ASP A 45 -5.88 -4.34 13.33
N ALA A 46 -5.58 -4.91 12.16
CA ALA A 46 -4.63 -6.02 12.02
C ALA A 46 -3.20 -5.65 12.44
N TYR A 47 -2.76 -4.42 12.17
CA TYR A 47 -1.46 -3.91 12.64
C TYR A 47 -1.48 -3.36 14.07
N GLY A 48 -2.62 -3.37 14.77
CA GLY A 48 -2.73 -2.81 16.12
C GLY A 48 -2.49 -1.29 16.19
N LYS A 49 -2.71 -0.56 15.09
CA LYS A 49 -2.44 0.87 15.01
C LYS A 49 -3.53 1.67 15.72
N ALA A 50 -3.14 2.59 16.60
CA ALA A 50 -4.07 3.51 17.25
C ALA A 50 -4.79 4.42 16.23
N ARG A 51 -5.96 4.99 16.59
CA ARG A 51 -6.79 5.80 15.67
C ARG A 51 -6.02 6.98 15.05
N HIS A 52 -5.12 7.60 15.79
CA HIS A 52 -4.28 8.73 15.36
C HIS A 52 -3.04 8.30 14.54
N GLN A 53 -2.67 7.02 14.56
CA GLN A 53 -1.56 6.54 13.73
C GLN A 53 -2.03 6.22 12.32
N HIS A 54 -1.28 6.68 11.32
CA HIS A 54 -1.54 6.36 9.92
C HIS A 54 -0.91 5.02 9.55
N LEU A 55 -1.59 4.29 8.67
CA LEU A 55 -1.03 3.13 8.01
C LEU A 55 -0.10 3.62 6.88
N THR A 56 1.07 3.02 6.76
CA THR A 56 1.96 3.30 5.63
C THR A 56 1.51 2.52 4.39
N VAL A 57 1.85 3.02 3.21
CA VAL A 57 1.59 2.33 1.95
C VAL A 57 2.25 0.95 1.93
N HIS A 58 3.45 0.81 2.53
CA HIS A 58 4.12 -0.48 2.70
C HIS A 58 3.33 -1.47 3.53
N GLU A 59 2.83 -1.07 4.70
CA GLU A 59 2.01 -1.94 5.56
C GLU A 59 0.70 -2.31 4.86
N PHE A 60 0.07 -1.37 4.17
CA PHE A 60 -1.14 -1.65 3.40
C PHE A 60 -0.88 -2.66 2.27
N ALA A 61 0.17 -2.43 1.47
CA ALA A 61 0.56 -3.30 0.38
C ALA A 61 0.89 -4.71 0.89
N ALA A 62 1.64 -4.82 1.99
CA ALA A 62 1.96 -6.09 2.62
C ALA A 62 0.73 -6.84 3.14
N TYR A 63 -0.28 -6.13 3.67
CA TYR A 63 -1.50 -6.77 4.18
C TYR A 63 -2.40 -7.31 3.07
N TYR A 64 -2.45 -6.63 1.93
CA TYR A 64 -3.26 -7.03 0.77
C TYR A 64 -2.48 -7.85 -0.28
N ASP A 65 -1.22 -8.17 -0.01
CA ASP A 65 -0.32 -8.85 -0.95
C ASP A 65 -0.24 -8.14 -2.31
N LEU A 66 -0.24 -6.80 -2.28
CA LEU A 66 -0.18 -5.96 -3.47
C LEU A 66 1.27 -5.50 -3.73
N PRO A 67 1.71 -5.46 -5.01
CA PRO A 67 3.01 -4.91 -5.34
C PRO A 67 3.04 -3.41 -5.02
N LEU A 68 4.01 -3.00 -4.20
CA LEU A 68 4.14 -1.63 -3.72
C LEU A 68 4.21 -0.62 -4.88
N ALA A 69 4.89 -0.97 -5.97
CA ALA A 69 5.01 -0.11 -7.15
C ALA A 69 3.63 0.24 -7.74
N GLU A 70 2.73 -0.74 -7.89
CA GLU A 70 1.38 -0.47 -8.40
C GLU A 70 0.56 0.40 -7.45
N VAL A 71 0.72 0.20 -6.13
CA VAL A 71 0.02 1.02 -5.15
C VAL A 71 0.50 2.46 -5.24
N ILE A 72 1.80 2.68 -5.44
CA ILE A 72 2.39 4.02 -5.58
C ILE A 72 1.99 4.68 -6.91
N GLU A 73 1.93 3.94 -8.01
CA GLU A 73 1.49 4.48 -9.31
C GLU A 73 0.03 4.92 -9.31
N ARG A 74 -0.81 4.33 -8.44
CA ARG A 74 -2.23 4.66 -8.29
C ARG A 74 -2.53 5.75 -7.26
N LEU A 75 -1.53 6.23 -6.51
CA LEU A 75 -1.65 7.28 -5.49
C LEU A 75 -1.62 8.70 -6.07
#